data_AF-A0A5M3MEG6-F1
#
_entry.id   AF-A0A5M3MEG6-F1
#
_cell.length_a   1.000
_cell.length_b   1.000
_cell.length_c   1.000
_cell.angle_alpha   90.00
_cell.angle_beta   90.00
_cell.angle_gamma   90.00
#
_symmetry.space_group_name_H-M   'P 1'
#
loop_
_entity.id
_entity.type
_entity.pdbx_description
1 polymer ?
#
loop_
_entity_poly.entity_id
_entity_poly.type
_entity_poly.pdbx_seq_one_letter_code
_entity_poly.pdbx_strand_id
1 'polypeptide(L)'
;MRATFWQGAGTTGYHTRGWIPPSLSSPSLSDSATGSGTHVYPPFPFVPSFTRTDTVIASHPLRPTKPAPGEVMYRKWCPGVEPAGAMLEFAHFDLGSSADEETAHFSAFHKWHNYPRVIKGWNEQGSKEHHRRYLEGLNSNPNVIPMIMSWDGEVMGYVEFVWIKENHTAPYVPGGARDYDRGIHVLVGENKFRGFARTQAWHRAVFHYCFLADSRTDRVISEPKLDNSAMLKVDLDSAVHFEMIFDFPYKRSVLTSQPRERFFRLDML
;
A
#
# COMPACT_ATOMS: atom_id res chain seq x y z
N MET A 1 -16.59 -9.34 18.47
CA MET A 1 -17.49 -9.66 17.34
C MET A 1 -17.37 -8.70 16.15
N ARG A 2 -17.37 -7.35 16.28
CA ARG A 2 -17.26 -6.48 15.09
C ARG A 2 -15.92 -6.55 14.33
N ALA A 3 -14.79 -6.63 15.04
CA ALA A 3 -13.46 -6.59 14.43
C ALA A 3 -13.16 -7.73 13.42
N THR A 4 -13.86 -8.87 13.49
CA THR A 4 -13.68 -10.02 12.59
C THR A 4 -14.50 -9.93 11.31
N PHE A 5 -15.60 -9.18 11.29
CA PHE A 5 -16.47 -9.07 10.11
C PHE A 5 -15.76 -8.36 8.94
N TRP A 6 -15.02 -7.30 9.25
CA TRP A 6 -14.37 -6.46 8.25
C TRP A 6 -13.06 -7.03 7.68
N GLN A 7 -12.46 -8.02 8.34
CA GLN A 7 -11.16 -8.59 7.93
C GLN A 7 -11.20 -9.40 6.61
N GLY A 8 -12.39 -9.62 6.01
CA GLY A 8 -12.54 -10.23 4.69
C GLY A 8 -13.09 -9.29 3.61
N ALA A 9 -13.38 -8.02 3.94
CA ALA A 9 -14.06 -7.11 3.04
C ALA A 9 -13.11 -6.54 1.97
N GLY A 10 -13.12 -7.15 0.77
CA GLY A 10 -12.44 -6.61 -0.42
C GLY A 10 -11.27 -7.45 -0.98
N THR A 11 -11.18 -8.73 -0.61
CA THR A 11 -10.13 -9.66 -1.09
C THR A 11 -10.69 -10.91 -1.77
N THR A 12 -12.01 -11.11 -1.83
CA THR A 12 -12.62 -12.31 -2.40
C THR A 12 -12.78 -12.22 -3.92
N GLY A 13 -12.05 -13.06 -4.66
CA GLY A 13 -12.35 -13.37 -6.07
C GLY A 13 -11.69 -12.51 -7.15
N TYR A 14 -10.77 -11.59 -6.80
CA TYR A 14 -10.15 -10.66 -7.77
C TYR A 14 -8.65 -10.85 -7.98
N HIS A 15 -7.93 -11.43 -7.02
CA HIS A 15 -6.55 -11.87 -7.19
C HIS A 15 -6.38 -13.32 -6.81
N THR A 16 -5.42 -13.93 -7.48
CA THR A 16 -4.86 -15.24 -7.15
C THR A 16 -3.79 -15.09 -6.05
N ARG A 17 -3.97 -14.17 -5.10
CA ARG A 17 -3.02 -13.95 -3.99
C ARG A 17 -3.74 -13.71 -2.68
N GLY A 18 -4.54 -14.69 -2.29
CA GLY A 18 -5.32 -14.77 -1.06
C GLY A 18 -4.64 -14.30 0.24
N TRP A 19 -3.32 -14.33 0.46
CA TRP A 19 -2.26 -15.37 0.41
C TRP A 19 -2.04 -16.31 -0.80
N ILE A 20 -3.08 -16.96 -1.33
CA ILE A 20 -3.01 -18.11 -2.26
C ILE A 20 -3.50 -17.81 -3.70
N PRO A 21 -2.83 -18.38 -4.73
CA PRO A 21 -3.39 -18.61 -6.06
C PRO A 21 -4.25 -19.88 -6.16
N PRO A 22 -5.41 -19.87 -6.84
CA PRO A 22 -5.98 -21.10 -7.35
C PRO A 22 -5.04 -21.65 -8.44
N SER A 23 -4.46 -22.82 -8.21
CA SER A 23 -3.81 -23.56 -9.29
C SER A 23 -4.87 -24.07 -10.25
N LEU A 24 -4.67 -23.87 -11.55
CA LEU A 24 -5.45 -24.49 -12.63
C LEU A 24 -5.35 -26.03 -12.63
N SER A 25 -4.46 -26.62 -11.81
CA SER A 25 -4.33 -28.07 -11.60
C SER A 25 -4.91 -28.59 -10.28
N SER A 26 -5.46 -27.74 -9.42
CA SER A 26 -6.21 -28.23 -8.25
C SER A 26 -7.53 -28.86 -8.73
N PRO A 27 -7.81 -30.14 -8.43
CA PRO A 27 -9.06 -30.74 -8.84
C PRO A 27 -10.21 -29.98 -8.20
N SER A 28 -11.13 -29.50 -9.03
CA SER A 28 -12.38 -28.94 -8.57
C SER A 28 -13.15 -30.01 -7.82
N LEU A 29 -13.18 -29.93 -6.49
CA LEU A 29 -14.28 -30.50 -5.72
C LEU A 29 -15.52 -29.68 -6.05
N SER A 30 -16.23 -30.18 -7.06
CA SER A 30 -17.52 -29.72 -7.54
C SER A 30 -18.54 -29.62 -6.41
N ASP A 31 -19.46 -28.68 -6.57
CA ASP A 31 -20.83 -28.75 -6.04
C ASP A 31 -21.01 -29.05 -4.55
N SER A 32 -20.98 -27.99 -3.75
CA SER A 32 -22.00 -27.83 -2.72
C SER A 32 -22.42 -26.37 -2.58
N ALA A 33 -23.63 -26.06 -3.06
CA ALA A 33 -24.37 -24.95 -2.48
C ALA A 33 -24.59 -25.25 -0.99
N THR A 34 -24.47 -24.23 -0.14
CA THR A 34 -24.36 -24.32 1.33
C THR A 34 -23.00 -24.83 1.84
N GLY A 35 -22.24 -23.97 2.53
CA GLY A 35 -20.94 -24.33 3.10
C GLY A 35 -20.11 -23.11 3.51
N SER A 36 -20.24 -22.68 4.77
CA SER A 36 -19.37 -21.66 5.37
C SER A 36 -17.94 -22.22 5.57
N GLY A 37 -17.11 -22.16 4.54
CA GLY A 37 -15.73 -22.65 4.54
C GLY A 37 -14.68 -21.54 4.64
N THR A 38 -14.45 -21.00 5.84
CA THR A 38 -13.30 -20.12 6.08
C THR A 38 -12.00 -20.94 6.11
N HIS A 39 -11.37 -21.12 4.94
CA HIS A 39 -10.05 -21.74 4.84
C HIS A 39 -8.99 -20.83 5.49
N VAL A 40 -8.63 -21.12 6.74
CA VAL A 40 -7.52 -20.47 7.44
C VAL A 40 -6.22 -21.11 6.98
N TYR A 41 -5.61 -20.51 5.96
CA TYR A 41 -4.30 -20.92 5.46
C TYR A 41 -3.16 -20.38 6.35
N PRO A 42 -2.02 -21.10 6.45
CA PRO A 42 -0.89 -20.65 7.27
C PRO A 42 -0.26 -19.38 6.67
N PRO A 43 0.27 -18.47 7.50
CA PRO A 43 0.97 -17.29 7.02
C PRO A 43 2.28 -17.68 6.31
N PHE A 44 2.76 -16.81 5.40
CA PHE A 44 4.05 -17.00 4.70
C PHE A 44 5.16 -17.34 5.70
N PRO A 45 5.96 -18.41 5.47
CA PRO A 45 6.83 -18.99 6.48
C PRO A 45 7.86 -17.98 7.02
N PHE A 46 8.14 -18.08 8.32
CA PHE A 46 9.24 -17.34 8.91
C PHE A 46 10.56 -18.01 8.50
N VAL A 47 11.28 -17.37 7.58
CA VAL A 47 12.65 -17.74 7.18
C VAL A 47 13.53 -16.52 7.46
N PRO A 48 14.62 -16.62 8.25
CA PRO A 48 15.53 -15.51 8.47
C PRO A 48 16.14 -15.00 7.16
N SER A 49 16.10 -13.68 6.98
CA SER A 49 16.66 -12.94 5.85
C SER A 49 17.39 -11.70 6.37
N PHE A 50 18.20 -11.08 5.50
CA PHE A 50 19.00 -9.92 5.84
C PHE A 50 18.96 -8.88 4.70
N THR A 51 18.88 -7.61 5.08
CA THR A 51 19.05 -6.47 4.18
C THR A 51 20.25 -5.66 4.65
N ARG A 52 21.13 -5.31 3.69
CA ARG A 52 22.28 -4.45 3.90
C ARG A 52 22.38 -3.43 2.76
N THR A 53 22.15 -2.16 3.07
CA THR A 53 22.35 -1.00 2.20
C THR A 53 23.14 0.06 2.96
N ASP A 54 23.43 1.20 2.33
CA ASP A 54 24.13 2.32 2.98
C ASP A 54 23.35 2.92 4.17
N THR A 55 22.02 2.73 4.21
CA THR A 55 21.11 3.31 5.22
C THR A 55 20.45 2.26 6.12
N VAL A 56 20.60 0.97 5.84
CA VAL A 56 19.89 -0.12 6.53
C VAL A 56 20.79 -1.33 6.74
N ILE A 57 20.89 -1.81 7.98
CA ILE A 57 21.44 -3.13 8.32
C ILE A 57 20.43 -3.82 9.21
N ALA A 58 19.72 -4.82 8.67
CA ALA A 58 18.60 -5.45 9.35
C ALA A 58 18.55 -6.97 9.13
N SER A 59 18.22 -7.70 10.21
CA SER A 59 17.73 -9.07 10.15
C SER A 59 16.21 -9.07 10.24
N HIS A 60 15.53 -9.74 9.32
CA HIS A 60 14.07 -9.70 9.16
C HIS A 60 13.55 -11.01 8.55
N PRO A 61 12.24 -11.30 8.57
CA PRO A 61 11.68 -12.42 7.82
C PRO A 61 11.86 -12.20 6.32
N LEU A 62 12.11 -13.28 5.58
CA LEU A 62 11.97 -13.32 4.13
C LEU A 62 10.58 -12.82 3.73
N ARG A 63 10.52 -12.03 2.65
CA ARG A 63 9.27 -11.45 2.15
C ARG A 63 8.69 -12.30 1.01
N PRO A 64 7.36 -12.35 0.85
CA PRO A 64 6.74 -12.97 -0.31
C PRO A 64 7.26 -12.36 -1.63
N THR A 65 7.25 -13.14 -2.70
CA THR A 65 7.51 -12.62 -4.05
C THR A 65 6.41 -11.63 -4.46
N LYS A 66 6.80 -10.63 -5.25
CA LYS A 66 5.88 -9.59 -5.69
C LYS A 66 4.75 -10.14 -6.58
N PRO A 67 3.61 -9.42 -6.64
CA PRO A 67 2.55 -9.70 -7.59
C PRO A 67 3.05 -9.68 -9.05
N ALA A 68 2.29 -10.25 -9.97
CA ALA A 68 2.51 -10.01 -11.39
C ALA A 68 2.27 -8.51 -11.70
N PRO A 69 2.92 -7.93 -12.72
CA PRO A 69 2.55 -6.60 -13.21
C PRO A 69 1.04 -6.52 -13.51
N GLY A 70 0.37 -5.48 -13.03
CA GLY A 70 -1.08 -5.29 -13.22
C GLY A 70 -2.01 -6.17 -12.37
N GLU A 71 -1.49 -7.05 -11.50
CA GLU A 71 -2.32 -7.92 -10.65
C GLU A 71 -3.09 -7.11 -9.59
N VAL A 72 -4.42 -7.25 -9.54
CA VAL A 72 -5.33 -6.47 -8.67
C VAL A 72 -5.36 -7.04 -7.24
N MET A 73 -4.50 -6.50 -6.37
CA MET A 73 -4.25 -7.00 -5.02
C MET A 73 -5.29 -6.60 -3.95
N TYR A 74 -6.20 -5.68 -4.27
CA TYR A 74 -7.25 -5.21 -3.37
C TYR A 74 -8.38 -4.57 -4.16
N ARG A 75 -9.64 -4.81 -3.76
CA ARG A 75 -10.81 -4.23 -4.41
C ARG A 75 -11.92 -3.95 -3.41
N LYS A 76 -12.38 -2.70 -3.28
CA LYS A 76 -13.43 -2.32 -2.32
C LYS A 76 -14.45 -1.37 -2.94
N TRP A 77 -15.74 -1.71 -2.80
CA TRP A 77 -16.82 -0.78 -3.06
C TRP A 77 -16.89 0.29 -1.97
N CYS A 78 -16.91 1.56 -2.36
CA CYS A 78 -16.95 2.71 -1.47
C CYS A 78 -18.28 3.48 -1.67
N PRO A 79 -19.36 3.13 -0.93
CA PRO A 79 -20.69 3.70 -1.15
C PRO A 79 -20.78 5.19 -0.81
N GLY A 80 -19.91 5.70 0.08
CA GLY A 80 -19.85 7.12 0.43
C GLY A 80 -19.14 8.01 -0.59
N VAL A 81 -18.76 7.50 -1.76
CA VAL A 81 -18.12 8.29 -2.83
C VAL A 81 -19.18 8.81 -3.80
N GLU A 82 -19.39 10.14 -3.82
CA GLU A 82 -20.33 10.78 -4.73
C GLU A 82 -20.00 10.54 -6.22
N PRO A 83 -21.01 10.42 -7.11
CA PRO A 83 -22.45 10.58 -6.87
C PRO A 83 -23.24 9.29 -6.58
N ALA A 84 -22.62 8.10 -6.68
CA ALA A 84 -23.35 6.82 -6.66
C ALA A 84 -22.58 5.67 -5.98
N GLY A 85 -21.54 5.99 -5.21
CA GLY A 85 -20.46 5.06 -4.88
C GLY A 85 -19.43 4.94 -6.02
N ALA A 86 -18.30 4.32 -5.72
CA ALA A 86 -17.26 3.98 -6.68
C ALA A 86 -16.46 2.76 -6.21
N MET A 87 -15.91 1.97 -7.15
CA MET A 87 -15.03 0.85 -6.87
C MET A 87 -13.57 1.32 -6.75
N LEU A 88 -12.96 1.14 -5.58
CA LEU A 88 -11.53 1.35 -5.38
C LEU A 88 -10.76 0.07 -5.68
N GLU A 89 -9.71 0.15 -6.49
CA GLU A 89 -8.80 -0.96 -6.76
C GLU A 89 -7.35 -0.55 -6.51
N PHE A 90 -6.55 -1.47 -5.97
CA PHE A 90 -5.10 -1.38 -5.95
C PHE A 90 -4.53 -2.52 -6.80
N ALA A 91 -3.73 -2.19 -7.81
CA ALA A 91 -3.03 -3.16 -8.63
C ALA A 91 -1.52 -2.97 -8.50
N HIS A 92 -0.76 -4.06 -8.54
CA HIS A 92 0.68 -3.99 -8.58
C HIS A 92 1.14 -3.24 -9.83
N PHE A 93 2.14 -2.37 -9.65
CA PHE A 93 2.56 -1.46 -10.71
C PHE A 93 2.98 -2.24 -11.96
N ASP A 94 2.59 -1.75 -13.12
CA ASP A 94 2.94 -2.34 -14.41
C ASP A 94 3.86 -1.38 -15.15
N LEU A 95 5.12 -1.74 -15.28
CA LEU A 95 6.11 -0.92 -15.97
C LEU A 95 6.13 -1.17 -17.49
N GLY A 96 5.51 -2.25 -17.95
CA GLY A 96 5.75 -2.84 -19.26
C GLY A 96 6.93 -3.82 -19.24
N SER A 97 7.00 -4.66 -20.27
CA SER A 97 8.02 -5.69 -20.46
C SER A 97 9.26 -5.18 -21.20
N SER A 98 9.20 -3.98 -21.80
CA SER A 98 10.31 -3.36 -22.53
C SER A 98 10.37 -1.84 -22.31
N ALA A 99 11.47 -1.21 -22.72
CA ALA A 99 11.64 0.25 -22.63
C ALA A 99 10.73 1.04 -23.60
N ASP A 100 10.33 0.41 -24.70
CA ASP A 100 9.46 0.99 -25.73
C ASP A 100 7.96 0.81 -25.41
N GLU A 101 7.63 -0.13 -24.51
CA GLU A 101 6.28 -0.29 -23.98
C GLU A 101 5.96 0.81 -22.97
N GLU A 102 4.83 1.48 -23.18
CA GLU A 102 4.32 2.53 -22.31
C GLU A 102 2.91 2.15 -21.82
N THR A 103 2.86 1.63 -20.61
CA THR A 103 1.62 1.22 -19.93
C THR A 103 0.86 2.43 -19.40
N ALA A 104 -0.45 2.28 -19.17
CA ALA A 104 -1.26 3.28 -18.50
C ALA A 104 -0.70 3.67 -17.11
N HIS A 105 -0.10 2.71 -16.38
CA HIS A 105 0.50 2.96 -15.07
C HIS A 105 1.76 3.82 -15.20
N PHE A 106 2.63 3.53 -16.16
CA PHE A 106 3.86 4.30 -16.40
C PHE A 106 3.58 5.72 -16.90
N SER A 107 2.68 5.89 -17.89
CA SER A 107 2.27 7.23 -18.34
C SER A 107 1.69 8.07 -17.21
N ALA A 108 0.83 7.47 -16.39
CA ALA A 108 0.22 8.15 -15.24
C ALA A 108 1.27 8.55 -14.20
N PHE A 109 2.16 7.62 -13.81
CA PHE A 109 3.28 7.89 -12.90
C PHE A 109 4.14 9.06 -13.40
N HIS A 110 4.56 9.04 -14.66
CA HIS A 110 5.44 10.06 -15.23
C HIS A 110 4.77 11.43 -15.33
N LYS A 111 3.48 11.47 -15.72
CA LYS A 111 2.65 12.68 -15.72
C LYS A 111 2.53 13.27 -14.31
N TRP A 112 2.24 12.44 -13.31
CA TRP A 112 1.98 12.91 -11.94
C TRP A 112 3.25 13.39 -11.25
N HIS A 113 4.38 12.71 -11.40
CA HIS A 113 5.65 13.11 -10.79
C HIS A 113 6.24 14.39 -11.38
N ASN A 114 5.85 14.76 -12.62
CA ASN A 114 6.15 16.06 -13.20
C ASN A 114 5.12 17.17 -12.86
N TYR A 115 4.08 16.87 -12.08
CA TYR A 115 3.05 17.85 -11.74
C TYR A 115 3.46 18.68 -10.51
N PRO A 116 3.43 20.04 -10.55
CA PRO A 116 3.97 20.90 -9.48
C PRO A 116 3.40 20.65 -8.07
N ARG A 117 2.17 20.14 -7.96
CA ARG A 117 1.56 19.75 -6.68
C ARG A 117 2.21 18.50 -6.07
N VAL A 118 2.59 17.52 -6.89
CA VAL A 118 3.20 16.25 -6.47
C VAL A 118 4.68 16.46 -6.15
N ILE A 119 5.39 17.22 -6.98
CA ILE A 119 6.82 17.56 -6.80
C ILE A 119 7.12 18.06 -5.38
N LYS A 120 6.26 18.95 -4.83
CA LYS A 120 6.42 19.47 -3.45
C LYS A 120 6.45 18.38 -2.37
N GLY A 121 5.70 17.29 -2.57
CA GLY A 121 5.63 16.16 -1.64
C GLY A 121 6.71 15.10 -1.89
N TRP A 122 6.87 14.69 -3.14
CA TRP A 122 7.66 13.51 -3.55
C TRP A 122 9.08 13.82 -4.05
N ASN A 123 9.34 15.01 -4.59
CA ASN A 123 10.64 15.44 -5.13
C ASN A 123 11.27 14.56 -6.25
N GLU A 124 10.52 13.63 -6.84
CA GLU A 124 10.96 12.78 -7.96
C GLU A 124 10.58 13.38 -9.32
N GLN A 125 10.96 14.63 -9.60
CA GLN A 125 10.77 15.20 -10.95
C GLN A 125 11.83 14.66 -11.91
N GLY A 126 11.44 14.19 -13.10
CA GLY A 126 12.42 13.73 -14.09
C GLY A 126 11.86 13.31 -15.44
N SER A 127 12.78 12.88 -16.31
CA SER A 127 12.47 12.31 -17.63
C SER A 127 11.85 10.91 -17.51
N LYS A 128 11.36 10.35 -18.63
CA LYS A 128 10.85 8.97 -18.65
C LYS A 128 11.94 7.97 -18.26
N GLU A 129 13.18 8.21 -18.69
CA GLU A 129 14.33 7.34 -18.39
C GLU A 129 14.70 7.39 -16.91
N HIS A 130 14.52 8.54 -16.23
CA HIS A 130 14.68 8.66 -14.77
C HIS A 130 13.62 7.83 -14.04
N HIS A 131 12.35 8.04 -14.37
CA HIS A 131 11.24 7.32 -13.73
C HIS A 131 11.26 5.81 -14.00
N ARG A 132 11.67 5.38 -15.19
CA ARG A 132 11.80 3.96 -15.51
C ARG A 132 12.92 3.32 -14.67
N ARG A 133 14.11 3.92 -14.60
CA ARG A 133 15.20 3.45 -13.72
C ARG A 133 14.81 3.41 -12.25
N TYR A 134 14.04 4.41 -11.79
CA TYR A 134 13.48 4.44 -10.44
C TYR A 134 12.55 3.24 -10.19
N LEU A 135 11.59 2.99 -11.09
CA LEU A 135 10.63 1.89 -10.98
C LEU A 135 11.27 0.49 -11.16
N GLU A 136 12.32 0.36 -11.96
CA GLU A 136 13.17 -0.85 -12.07
C GLU A 136 13.90 -1.14 -10.74
N GLY A 137 14.46 -0.11 -10.12
CA GLY A 137 15.06 -0.18 -8.78
C GLY A 137 14.04 -0.57 -7.72
N LEU A 138 12.82 -0.01 -7.77
CA LEU A 138 11.74 -0.44 -6.89
C LEU A 138 11.30 -1.87 -7.16
N ASN A 139 11.16 -2.30 -8.42
CA ASN A 139 10.70 -3.65 -8.76
C ASN A 139 11.70 -4.72 -8.29
N SER A 140 13.01 -4.47 -8.41
CA SER A 140 14.06 -5.37 -7.92
C SER A 140 14.22 -5.38 -6.39
N ASN A 141 13.79 -4.33 -5.68
CA ASN A 141 13.91 -4.23 -4.21
C ASN A 141 12.78 -4.98 -3.47
N PRO A 142 13.04 -6.08 -2.73
CA PRO A 142 11.99 -6.87 -2.05
C PRO A 142 11.28 -6.14 -0.90
N ASN A 143 11.85 -5.04 -0.39
CA ASN A 143 11.24 -4.23 0.66
C ASN A 143 9.96 -3.51 0.16
N VAL A 144 9.99 -2.99 -1.06
CA VAL A 144 8.98 -2.05 -1.59
C VAL A 144 8.04 -2.73 -2.56
N ILE A 145 6.73 -2.58 -2.35
CA ILE A 145 5.70 -3.03 -3.30
C ILE A 145 5.01 -1.78 -3.88
N PRO A 146 5.38 -1.36 -5.10
CA PRO A 146 4.73 -0.25 -5.79
C PRO A 146 3.36 -0.69 -6.32
N MET A 147 2.34 0.14 -6.12
CA MET A 147 0.98 -0.11 -6.61
C MET A 147 0.38 1.16 -7.22
N ILE A 148 -0.43 0.95 -8.26
CA ILE A 148 -1.34 1.96 -8.77
C ILE A 148 -2.67 1.85 -8.02
N MET A 149 -3.34 2.98 -7.82
CA MET A 149 -4.71 3.05 -7.32
C MET A 149 -5.63 3.51 -8.44
N SER A 150 -6.83 2.96 -8.55
CA SER A 150 -7.85 3.38 -9.51
C SER A 150 -9.26 3.49 -8.89
N TRP A 151 -10.09 4.33 -9.51
CA TRP A 151 -11.54 4.41 -9.26
C TRP A 151 -12.28 3.92 -10.50
N ASP A 152 -13.09 2.87 -10.38
CA ASP A 152 -13.87 2.27 -11.47
C ASP A 152 -13.01 1.93 -12.71
N GLY A 153 -11.77 1.47 -12.47
CA GLY A 153 -10.76 1.18 -13.49
C GLY A 153 -9.91 2.38 -13.95
N GLU A 154 -10.29 3.62 -13.63
CA GLU A 154 -9.48 4.79 -14.00
C GLU A 154 -8.39 5.08 -12.96
N VAL A 155 -7.12 5.07 -13.40
CA VAL A 155 -5.95 5.35 -12.55
C VAL A 155 -6.01 6.74 -11.92
N MET A 156 -5.81 6.81 -10.60
CA MET A 156 -6.03 8.02 -9.80
C MET A 156 -4.83 8.42 -8.92
N GLY A 157 -4.03 7.45 -8.50
CA GLY A 157 -2.91 7.67 -7.59
C GLY A 157 -1.94 6.49 -7.55
N TYR A 158 -0.90 6.65 -6.73
CA TYR A 158 0.21 5.70 -6.62
C TYR A 158 0.61 5.56 -5.14
N VAL A 159 0.97 4.35 -4.72
CA VAL A 159 1.35 4.03 -3.34
C VAL A 159 2.50 3.02 -3.33
N GLU A 160 3.47 3.28 -2.47
CA GLU A 160 4.54 2.35 -2.12
C GLU A 160 4.28 1.77 -0.74
N PHE A 161 4.07 0.46 -0.69
CA PHE A 161 3.98 -0.26 0.57
C PHE A 161 5.33 -0.87 0.94
N VAL A 162 5.95 -0.37 2.01
CA VAL A 162 7.30 -0.77 2.46
C VAL A 162 7.26 -1.65 3.71
N TRP A 163 8.28 -2.46 3.93
CA TRP A 163 8.57 -3.08 5.22
C TRP A 163 9.48 -2.15 6.02
N ILE A 164 8.97 -1.59 7.13
CA ILE A 164 9.67 -0.53 7.85
C ILE A 164 11.04 -0.99 8.37
N LYS A 165 11.18 -2.25 8.81
CA LYS A 165 12.43 -2.82 9.30
C LYS A 165 13.56 -2.85 8.24
N GLU A 166 13.22 -2.81 6.96
CA GLU A 166 14.15 -2.78 5.82
C GLU A 166 14.30 -1.38 5.21
N ASN A 167 13.62 -0.37 5.77
CA ASN A 167 13.55 1.01 5.27
C ASN A 167 14.43 1.95 6.12
N HIS A 168 14.93 3.04 5.51
CA HIS A 168 15.72 4.07 6.19
C HIS A 168 14.99 4.77 7.36
N THR A 169 13.67 4.63 7.46
CA THR A 169 12.85 5.08 8.61
C THR A 169 13.04 4.20 9.85
N ALA A 170 13.49 2.95 9.73
CA ALA A 170 13.60 2.00 10.84
C ALA A 170 14.28 2.54 12.13
N PRO A 171 15.41 3.28 12.04
CA PRO A 171 16.12 3.78 13.22
C PRO A 171 15.35 4.86 14.01
N TYR A 172 14.36 5.50 13.37
CA TYR A 172 13.56 6.58 13.95
C TYR A 172 12.26 6.10 14.62
N VAL A 173 11.91 4.82 14.48
CA VAL A 173 10.67 4.26 15.04
C VAL A 173 10.75 4.13 16.56
N PRO A 174 9.83 4.72 17.34
CA PRO A 174 9.74 4.52 18.79
C PRO A 174 9.63 3.04 19.16
N GLY A 175 10.53 2.58 20.04
CA GLY A 175 10.63 1.18 20.44
C GLY A 175 11.20 0.24 19.37
N GLY A 176 11.70 0.78 18.25
CA GLY A 176 12.27 0.03 17.14
C GLY A 176 11.24 -0.52 16.14
N ALA A 177 11.71 -0.80 14.93
CA ALA A 177 10.93 -1.42 13.86
C ALA A 177 10.75 -2.93 14.09
N ARG A 178 9.51 -3.40 14.03
CA ARG A 178 9.11 -4.81 14.17
C ARG A 178 9.17 -5.54 12.83
N ASP A 179 9.24 -6.86 12.89
CA ASP A 179 9.36 -7.74 11.72
C ASP A 179 8.26 -7.55 10.65
N TYR A 180 7.07 -7.11 11.06
CA TYR A 180 5.91 -6.94 10.17
C TYR A 180 5.34 -5.52 10.21
N ASP A 181 6.09 -4.53 10.71
CA ASP A 181 5.70 -3.12 10.58
C ASP A 181 5.69 -2.74 9.09
N ARG A 182 4.53 -2.32 8.57
CA ARG A 182 4.39 -1.79 7.20
C ARG A 182 4.55 -0.28 7.20
N GLY A 183 4.93 0.27 6.05
CA GLY A 183 4.98 1.71 5.82
C GLY A 183 4.33 2.09 4.51
N ILE A 184 3.96 3.37 4.39
CA ILE A 184 3.32 3.91 3.18
C ILE A 184 3.95 5.22 2.72
N HIS A 185 4.27 5.32 1.43
CA HIS A 185 4.38 6.59 0.71
C HIS A 185 3.24 6.64 -0.31
N VAL A 186 2.50 7.74 -0.41
CA VAL A 186 1.30 7.79 -1.25
C VAL A 186 1.11 9.15 -1.92
N LEU A 187 0.48 9.14 -3.09
CA LEU A 187 0.00 10.33 -3.80
C LEU A 187 -1.34 10.07 -4.49
N VAL A 188 -2.14 11.13 -4.63
CA VAL A 188 -3.21 11.22 -5.62
C VAL A 188 -2.73 12.14 -6.73
N GLY A 189 -2.67 11.61 -7.95
CA GLY A 189 -2.18 12.33 -9.12
C GLY A 189 -3.27 13.14 -9.80
N GLU A 190 -4.43 12.54 -10.03
CA GLU A 190 -5.53 13.18 -10.74
C GLU A 190 -6.35 14.12 -9.83
N ASN A 191 -6.47 15.38 -10.24
CA ASN A 191 -7.17 16.39 -9.43
C ASN A 191 -8.67 16.10 -9.27
N LYS A 192 -9.32 15.44 -10.25
CA LYS A 192 -10.76 15.11 -10.20
C LYS A 192 -11.13 14.05 -9.15
N PHE A 193 -10.16 13.24 -8.71
CA PHE A 193 -10.37 12.21 -7.69
C PHE A 193 -10.04 12.69 -6.27
N ARG A 194 -9.76 13.99 -6.10
CA ARG A 194 -9.67 14.66 -4.79
C ARG A 194 -11.07 14.93 -4.22
N GLY A 195 -11.12 15.23 -2.92
CA GLY A 195 -12.35 15.53 -2.18
C GLY A 195 -12.45 14.67 -0.93
N PHE A 196 -13.07 15.18 0.14
CA PHE A 196 -13.03 14.56 1.47
C PHE A 196 -13.43 13.07 1.45
N ALA A 197 -14.58 12.74 0.84
CA ALA A 197 -15.09 11.38 0.77
C ALA A 197 -14.12 10.39 0.08
N ARG A 198 -13.65 10.73 -1.14
CA ARG A 198 -12.66 9.92 -1.87
C ARG A 198 -11.35 9.79 -1.09
N THR A 199 -10.89 10.89 -0.48
CA THR A 199 -9.65 10.90 0.29
C THR A 199 -9.72 10.01 1.52
N GLN A 200 -10.82 10.06 2.28
CA GLN A 200 -11.02 9.12 3.37
C GLN A 200 -11.08 7.67 2.87
N ALA A 201 -11.88 7.40 1.84
CA ALA A 201 -12.07 6.06 1.30
C ALA A 201 -10.75 5.39 0.88
N TRP A 202 -9.89 6.06 0.09
CA TRP A 202 -8.62 5.47 -0.32
C TRP A 202 -7.60 5.38 0.83
N HIS A 203 -7.53 6.39 1.71
CA HIS A 203 -6.52 6.40 2.77
C HIS A 203 -6.78 5.30 3.82
N ARG A 204 -8.04 5.13 4.21
CA ARG A 204 -8.47 4.01 5.08
C ARG A 204 -8.26 2.65 4.41
N ALA A 205 -8.48 2.55 3.10
CA ALA A 205 -8.23 1.32 2.34
C ALA A 205 -6.75 0.96 2.22
N VAL A 206 -5.84 1.94 2.12
CA VAL A 206 -4.38 1.72 2.13
C VAL A 206 -3.94 1.03 3.44
N PHE A 207 -4.43 1.48 4.60
CA PHE A 207 -4.19 0.78 5.86
C PHE A 207 -4.86 -0.59 5.91
N HIS A 208 -6.09 -0.70 5.41
CA HIS A 208 -6.82 -1.97 5.37
C HIS A 208 -6.03 -3.04 4.61
N TYR A 209 -5.56 -2.71 3.40
CA TYR A 209 -4.75 -3.61 2.59
C TYR A 209 -3.53 -4.12 3.35
N CYS A 210 -2.75 -3.26 4.03
CA CYS A 210 -1.63 -3.70 4.87
C CYS A 210 -2.03 -4.75 5.92
N PHE A 211 -3.18 -4.57 6.58
CA PHE A 211 -3.67 -5.49 7.61
C PHE A 211 -4.25 -6.80 7.06
N LEU A 212 -4.65 -6.83 5.79
CA LEU A 212 -5.11 -8.05 5.12
C LEU A 212 -3.95 -8.81 4.44
N ALA A 213 -2.97 -8.08 3.90
CA ALA A 213 -1.81 -8.64 3.18
C ALA A 213 -0.86 -9.43 4.10
N ASP A 214 -0.71 -9.03 5.36
CA ASP A 214 -0.11 -9.89 6.39
C ASP A 214 -0.82 -9.69 7.74
N SER A 215 -1.35 -10.76 8.30
CA SER A 215 -2.09 -10.75 9.57
C SER A 215 -1.21 -10.44 10.78
N ARG A 216 0.11 -10.58 10.63
CA ARG A 216 1.14 -10.20 11.62
C ARG A 216 1.46 -8.70 11.61
N THR A 217 0.91 -7.95 10.65
CA THR A 217 1.01 -6.48 10.62
C THR A 217 0.17 -5.88 11.75
N ASP A 218 0.84 -5.44 12.81
CA ASP A 218 0.22 -4.78 13.96
C ASP A 218 0.07 -3.26 13.81
N ARG A 219 0.91 -2.62 12.99
CA ARG A 219 0.83 -1.18 12.70
C ARG A 219 1.35 -0.85 11.29
N VAL A 220 0.86 0.27 10.77
CA VAL A 220 1.34 0.89 9.53
C VAL A 220 1.87 2.28 9.88
N ILE A 221 3.08 2.62 9.43
CA ILE A 221 3.78 3.87 9.74
C ILE A 221 3.83 4.77 8.51
N SER A 222 3.72 6.08 8.68
CA SER A 222 4.03 7.05 7.62
C SER A 222 4.88 8.20 8.18
N GLU A 223 5.55 8.92 7.29
CA GLU A 223 6.49 9.99 7.66
C GLU A 223 6.29 11.30 6.86
N PRO A 224 5.06 11.85 6.79
CA PRO A 224 4.80 13.12 6.11
C PRO A 224 5.67 14.26 6.65
N LYS A 225 6.12 15.15 5.75
CA LYS A 225 6.78 16.41 6.14
C LYS A 225 5.87 17.20 7.09
N LEU A 226 6.46 17.81 8.12
CA LEU A 226 5.74 18.62 9.11
C LEU A 226 4.98 19.81 8.48
N ASP A 227 5.48 20.36 7.37
CA ASP A 227 4.83 21.45 6.62
C ASP A 227 3.72 20.99 5.67
N ASN A 228 3.54 19.68 5.46
CA ASN A 228 2.49 19.12 4.61
C ASN A 228 1.15 19.01 5.37
N SER A 229 0.61 20.16 5.78
CA SER A 229 -0.65 20.28 6.51
C SER A 229 -1.84 19.59 5.82
N ALA A 230 -1.81 19.47 4.48
CA ALA A 230 -2.81 18.74 3.72
C ALA A 230 -2.77 17.23 4.02
N MET A 231 -1.59 16.61 4.08
CA MET A 231 -1.46 15.20 4.43
C MET A 231 -1.75 14.96 5.91
N LEU A 232 -1.20 15.80 6.80
CA LEU A 232 -1.47 15.71 8.24
C LEU A 232 -2.97 15.82 8.56
N LYS A 233 -3.73 16.62 7.83
CA LYS A 233 -5.19 16.64 7.95
C LYS A 233 -5.83 15.31 7.52
N VAL A 234 -5.35 14.70 6.43
CA VAL A 234 -5.85 13.39 5.96
C VAL A 234 -5.57 12.28 6.98
N ASP A 235 -4.39 12.29 7.59
CA ASP A 235 -4.04 11.38 8.70
C ASP A 235 -4.99 11.54 9.90
N LEU A 236 -5.22 12.78 10.35
CA LEU A 236 -6.15 13.09 11.46
C LEU A 236 -7.60 12.69 11.15
N ASP A 237 -8.11 13.05 9.97
CA ASP A 237 -9.47 12.70 9.52
C ASP A 237 -9.64 11.16 9.38
N SER A 238 -8.54 10.44 9.14
CA SER A 238 -8.45 8.97 9.12
C SER A 238 -8.05 8.35 10.48
N ALA A 239 -8.13 9.12 11.57
CA ALA A 239 -7.86 8.71 12.95
C ALA A 239 -6.47 8.10 13.22
N VAL A 240 -5.49 8.37 12.35
CA VAL A 240 -4.09 7.96 12.51
C VAL A 240 -3.47 8.65 13.72
N HIS A 241 -2.61 7.96 14.45
CA HIS A 241 -1.93 8.50 15.63
C HIS A 241 -0.63 9.19 15.23
N PHE A 242 -0.38 10.40 15.72
CA PHE A 242 0.91 11.08 15.56
C PHE A 242 1.79 10.68 16.75
N GLU A 243 2.85 9.90 16.50
CA GLU A 243 3.73 9.40 17.57
C GLU A 243 4.77 10.46 17.98
N MET A 244 5.46 11.08 17.03
CA MET A 244 6.48 12.10 17.30
C MET A 244 6.78 13.01 16.10
N ILE A 245 7.46 14.13 16.36
CA ILE A 245 8.14 14.94 15.34
C ILE A 245 9.63 14.59 15.37
N PHE A 246 10.25 14.45 14.20
CA PHE A 246 11.66 14.10 14.08
C PHE A 246 12.30 14.69 12.81
N ASP A 247 13.62 14.60 12.74
CA ASP A 247 14.41 15.13 11.62
C ASP A 247 15.16 14.00 10.90
N PHE A 248 14.85 13.83 9.61
CA PHE A 248 15.76 13.20 8.66
C PHE A 248 16.84 14.22 8.23
N PRO A 249 17.97 13.77 7.66
CA PRO A 249 19.01 14.66 7.15
C PRO A 249 18.55 15.69 6.10
N TYR A 250 17.38 15.48 5.48
CA TYR A 250 16.85 16.26 4.37
C TYR A 250 15.41 16.79 4.59
N LYS A 251 14.74 16.47 5.71
CA LYS A 251 13.40 16.99 6.05
C LYS A 251 13.05 16.81 7.53
N ARG A 252 12.20 17.72 8.04
CA ARG A 252 11.47 17.54 9.30
C ARG A 252 10.15 16.82 9.03
N SER A 253 9.95 15.66 9.66
CA SER A 253 8.77 14.80 9.46
C SER A 253 7.97 14.62 10.76
N VAL A 254 6.69 14.27 10.61
CA VAL A 254 5.88 13.69 11.68
C VAL A 254 5.87 12.18 11.47
N LEU A 255 6.29 11.40 12.47
CA LEU A 255 6.06 9.95 12.45
C LEU A 255 4.61 9.70 12.85
N THR A 256 3.83 9.15 11.93
CA THR A 256 2.46 8.73 12.19
C THR A 256 2.37 7.21 12.18
N SER A 257 1.36 6.68 12.85
CA SER A 257 1.18 5.26 13.11
C SER A 257 -0.30 4.95 13.18
N GLN A 258 -0.71 3.94 12.42
CA GLN A 258 -2.05 3.36 12.47
C GLN A 258 -1.94 1.95 13.07
N PRO A 259 -2.26 1.77 14.37
CA PRO A 259 -2.36 0.43 14.97
C PRO A 259 -3.56 -0.35 14.41
N ARG A 260 -3.36 -1.66 14.19
CA ARG A 260 -4.37 -2.63 13.75
C ARG A 260 -5.60 -2.64 14.67
N GLU A 261 -5.35 -2.73 15.97
CA GLU A 261 -6.39 -2.73 17.01
C GLU A 261 -7.25 -1.46 16.94
N ARG A 262 -6.62 -0.29 16.82
CA ARG A 262 -7.30 1.01 16.69
C ARG A 262 -8.13 1.08 15.41
N PHE A 263 -7.57 0.63 14.29
CA PHE A 263 -8.23 0.64 12.97
C PHE A 263 -9.55 -0.16 12.98
N PHE A 264 -9.51 -1.41 13.45
CA PHE A 264 -10.70 -2.26 13.49
C PHE A 264 -11.64 -2.00 14.68
N ARG A 265 -11.17 -1.36 15.77
CA ARG A 265 -12.03 -0.93 16.89
C ARG A 265 -12.87 0.30 16.54
N LEU A 266 -12.30 1.26 15.79
CA LEU A 266 -12.97 2.51 15.42
C LEU A 266 -13.88 2.37 14.18
N ASP A 267 -13.99 1.16 13.60
CA ASP A 267 -14.85 0.86 12.45
C ASP A 267 -14.57 1.79 11.25
N MET A 268 -13.28 1.94 10.93
CA MET A 268 -12.78 3.00 10.04
C MET A 268 -13.04 2.77 8.55
N LEU A 269 -13.87 1.80 8.16
CA LEU A 269 -14.04 1.36 6.76
C LEU A 269 -15.27 1.99 6.08
#